data_AF-A0A0E3WQZ9-F1
#
_entry.id   AF-A0A0E3WQZ9-F1
#
_cell.length_a   1.000
_cell.length_b   1.000
_cell.length_c   1.000
_cell.angle_alpha   90.00
_cell.angle_beta   90.00
_cell.angle_gamma   90.00
#
_symmetry.space_group_name_H-M   'P 1'
#
loop_
_entity.id
_entity.type
_entity.pdbx_description
1 polymer ?
#
loop_
_entity_poly.entity_id
_entity_poly.type
_entity_poly.pdbx_seq_one_letter_code
_entity_poly.pdbx_strand_id
1 'polypeptide(L)'
;MKKSVSSGLTLLVIDLNWGDSTDSLRLKVYTPSGALLGTYYDSADGITDGRIHLYIQNPNGIEAGTWKYEVYGYRVTGTEDYTI
;
A
#
# COMPACT_ATOMS: atom_id res chain seq x y z
N MET A 1 0.59 -8.50 -4.72
CA MET A 1 1.50 -9.07 -3.70
C MET A 1 0.73 -9.49 -2.45
N LYS A 2 1.37 -10.25 -1.55
CA LYS A 2 0.80 -10.71 -0.28
C LYS A 2 1.83 -10.50 0.83
N LYS A 3 1.40 -10.06 2.02
CA LYS A 3 2.25 -9.89 3.21
C LYS A 3 1.61 -10.61 4.40
N SER A 4 2.39 -11.43 5.09
CA SER A 4 1.95 -12.07 6.33
C SER A 4 2.18 -11.14 7.52
N VAL A 5 1.14 -10.96 8.33
CA VAL A 5 1.14 -10.11 9.52
C VAL A 5 0.88 -10.98 10.75
N SER A 6 1.73 -10.87 11.77
CA SER A 6 1.58 -11.58 13.04
C SER A 6 0.54 -10.92 13.93
N SER A 7 -0.01 -11.68 14.87
CA SER A 7 -0.92 -11.16 15.90
C SER A 7 -0.26 -10.16 16.83
N GLY A 8 -1.05 -9.27 17.42
CA GLY A 8 -0.61 -8.33 18.46
C GLY A 8 0.05 -7.05 17.94
N LEU A 9 0.11 -6.85 16.61
CA LEU A 9 0.54 -5.58 16.04
C LEU A 9 -0.60 -4.56 16.11
N THR A 10 -0.25 -3.30 16.36
CA THR A 10 -1.17 -2.15 16.31
C THR A 10 -0.85 -1.20 15.15
N LEU A 11 0.27 -1.44 14.46
CA LEU A 11 0.75 -0.67 13.32
C LEU A 11 1.18 -1.63 12.21
N LEU A 12 0.71 -1.37 10.99
CA LEU A 12 1.20 -1.96 9.76
C LEU A 12 1.71 -0.83 8.85
N VAL A 13 2.99 -0.91 8.48
CA VAL A 13 3.61 0.00 7.52
C VAL A 13 3.61 -0.67 6.13
N ILE A 14 3.18 0.10 5.14
CA ILE A 14 3.21 -0.25 3.72
C ILE A 14 3.96 0.87 3.01
N ASP A 15 4.97 0.51 2.23
CA ASP A 15 5.86 1.45 1.55
C ASP A 15 5.98 1.04 0.09
N LEU A 16 5.05 1.52 -0.75
CA LEU A 16 5.12 1.32 -2.20
C LEU A 16 5.96 2.45 -2.79
N ASN A 17 7.06 2.14 -3.46
CA ASN A 17 7.97 3.14 -4.00
C ASN A 17 8.37 2.80 -5.44
N TRP A 18 8.17 3.74 -6.35
CA TRP A 18 8.61 3.69 -7.76
C TRP A 18 9.59 4.82 -8.11
N GLY A 19 9.77 5.81 -7.24
CA GLY A 19 10.96 6.67 -7.24
C GLY A 19 10.90 7.92 -8.10
N ASP A 20 9.82 8.14 -8.86
CA ASP A 20 9.54 9.42 -9.52
C ASP A 20 8.05 9.75 -9.60
N SER A 21 7.74 11.05 -9.75
CA SER A 21 6.38 11.58 -9.79
C SER A 21 5.86 11.80 -11.22
N THR A 22 6.62 11.40 -12.24
CA THR A 22 6.17 11.50 -13.64
C THR A 22 5.09 10.47 -13.92
N ASP A 23 5.29 9.27 -13.37
CA ASP A 23 4.33 8.18 -13.35
C ASP A 23 3.60 8.09 -12.01
N SER A 24 2.47 7.37 -12.03
CA SER A 24 1.59 7.22 -10.87
C SER A 24 1.05 5.81 -10.79
N LEU A 25 1.31 5.16 -9.65
CA LEU A 25 0.76 3.86 -9.30
C LEU A 25 -0.44 4.01 -8.35
N ARG A 26 -1.36 3.05 -8.42
CA ARG A 26 -2.48 2.89 -7.50
C ARG A 26 -2.28 1.65 -6.64
N LEU A 27 -2.46 1.80 -5.33
CA LEU A 27 -2.43 0.71 -4.36
C LEU A 27 -3.83 0.42 -3.83
N LYS A 28 -4.31 -0.82 -3.94
CA LYS A 28 -5.44 -1.31 -3.13
C LYS A 28 -4.93 -2.24 -2.04
N VAL A 29 -5.41 -2.03 -0.82
CA VAL A 29 -5.05 -2.83 0.36
C VAL A 29 -6.27 -3.62 0.80
N TYR A 30 -6.14 -4.95 0.89
CA TYR A 30 -7.18 -5.83 1.39
C TYR A 30 -6.73 -6.50 2.70
N THR A 31 -7.66 -6.57 3.65
CA THR A 31 -7.48 -7.27 4.92
C THR A 31 -7.38 -8.79 4.71
N PRO A 32 -6.87 -9.56 5.68
CA PRO A 32 -6.86 -11.03 5.63
C PRO A 32 -8.24 -11.65 5.43
N SER A 33 -9.28 -11.05 6.02
CA SER A 33 -10.69 -11.39 5.82
C SER A 33 -11.23 -11.06 4.42
N GLY A 34 -10.44 -10.38 3.57
CA GLY A 34 -10.78 -10.08 2.18
C GLY A 34 -11.49 -8.74 1.98
N ALA A 35 -11.72 -7.96 3.03
CA ALA A 35 -12.32 -6.64 2.92
C ALA A 35 -11.32 -5.65 2.27
N LEU A 36 -11.81 -4.79 1.37
CA LEU A 36 -11.02 -3.68 0.86
C LEU A 36 -10.89 -2.62 1.96
N LEU A 37 -9.68 -2.42 2.46
CA LEU A 37 -9.39 -1.37 3.44
C LEU A 37 -9.39 0.02 2.78
N GLY A 38 -8.79 0.12 1.59
CA GLY A 38 -8.68 1.40 0.89
C GLY A 38 -8.03 1.30 -0.47
N THR A 39 -8.21 2.37 -1.26
CA THR A 39 -7.53 2.62 -2.52
C THR A 39 -6.72 3.91 -2.38
N TYR A 40 -5.43 3.83 -2.66
CA TYR A 40 -4.46 4.89 -2.41
C TYR A 40 -3.70 5.23 -3.70
N TYR A 41 -3.27 6.48 -3.78
CA TYR A 41 -2.46 7.07 -4.85
C TYR A 41 -1.28 7.81 -4.22
N ASP A 42 -0.31 8.25 -5.01
CA ASP A 42 0.90 8.97 -4.58
C ASP A 42 0.61 10.00 -3.47
N SER A 43 -0.40 10.85 -3.66
CA SER A 43 -0.83 11.87 -2.68
C SER A 43 -1.35 11.36 -1.33
N ALA A 44 -1.41 10.06 -1.08
CA ALA A 44 -2.04 9.49 0.11
C ALA A 44 -1.29 9.78 1.42
N ASP A 45 0.02 10.01 1.36
CA ASP A 45 0.82 10.47 2.50
C ASP A 45 1.01 12.00 2.54
N GLY A 46 0.32 12.71 1.65
CA GLY A 46 0.34 14.17 1.53
C GLY A 46 1.45 14.71 0.63
N ILE A 47 2.25 13.85 0.01
CA ILE A 47 3.33 14.20 -0.90
C ILE A 47 3.09 13.51 -2.25
N THR A 48 3.64 14.03 -3.34
CA THR A 48 3.59 13.38 -4.65
C THR A 48 5.02 13.27 -5.15
N ASP A 49 5.66 12.16 -4.79
CA ASP A 49 7.09 11.94 -4.94
C ASP A 49 7.42 10.54 -5.51
N GLY A 50 6.42 9.83 -6.02
CA GLY A 50 6.61 8.48 -6.53
C GLY A 50 6.57 7.42 -5.44
N ARG A 51 5.82 7.69 -4.36
CA ARG A 51 5.78 6.84 -3.17
C ARG A 51 4.41 6.89 -2.51
N ILE A 52 4.01 5.77 -1.93
CA ILE A 52 2.84 5.69 -1.03
C ILE A 52 3.32 5.10 0.28
N HIS A 53 3.57 5.97 1.28
CA HIS A 53 4.00 5.56 2.61
C HIS A 53 2.83 5.58 3.61
N LEU A 54 2.21 4.42 3.83
CA LEU A 54 1.01 4.32 4.68
C LEU A 54 1.33 3.74 6.05
N TYR A 55 0.74 4.39 7.07
CA TYR A 55 0.70 3.91 8.44
C TYR A 55 -0.73 3.48 8.79
N ILE A 56 -1.01 2.18 8.71
CA ILE A 56 -2.31 1.64 9.14
C ILE A 56 -2.22 1.39 10.64
N GLN A 57 -2.88 2.25 11.42
CA GLN A 57 -2.92 2.16 12.87
C GLN A 57 -4.29 1.69 13.33
N ASN A 58 -4.31 0.69 14.20
CA ASN A 58 -5.51 0.28 14.92
C ASN A 58 -5.14 -0.05 16.37
N PRO A 59 -5.54 0.78 17.36
CA PRO A 59 -5.31 0.50 18.77
C PRO A 59 -5.91 -0.82 19.24
N ASN A 60 -6.99 -1.28 18.58
CA ASN A 60 -7.63 -2.57 18.87
C ASN A 60 -6.93 -3.76 18.19
N GLY A 61 -5.86 -3.51 17.45
CA GLY A 61 -5.07 -4.52 16.76
C GLY A 61 -5.27 -4.54 15.24
N ILE A 62 -4.19 -4.83 14.54
CA ILE A 62 -4.17 -5.16 13.11
C ILE A 62 -4.56 -6.62 12.96
N GLU A 63 -5.44 -6.90 11.99
CA GLU A 63 -5.86 -8.25 11.68
C GLU A 63 -4.64 -9.11 11.30
N ALA A 64 -4.41 -10.19 12.04
CA ALA A 64 -3.37 -11.14 11.74
C ALA A 64 -3.74 -11.97 10.50
N GLY A 65 -2.74 -12.38 9.73
CA GLY A 65 -2.93 -13.20 8.54
C GLY A 65 -2.35 -12.55 7.29
N THR A 66 -2.82 -12.99 6.12
CA THR A 66 -2.26 -12.59 4.84
C THR A 66 -2.99 -11.41 4.25
N TRP A 67 -2.38 -10.23 4.34
CA TRP A 67 -2.83 -9.02 3.66
C TRP A 67 -2.50 -9.10 2.17
N LYS A 68 -3.39 -8.59 1.32
CA LYS A 68 -3.19 -8.54 -0.13
C LYS A 68 -3.04 -7.09 -0.59
N TYR A 69 -2.02 -6.87 -1.43
CA TYR A 69 -1.76 -5.59 -2.07
C TYR A 69 -1.93 -5.76 -3.58
N GLU A 70 -2.73 -4.90 -4.19
CA GLU A 70 -2.90 -4.84 -5.64
C GLU A 70 -2.36 -3.50 -6.13
N VAL A 71 -1.23 -3.57 -6.83
CA VAL A 71 -0.56 -2.43 -7.47
C VAL A 71 -0.99 -2.39 -8.93
N TYR A 72 -1.33 -1.21 -9.43
CA TYR A 72 -1.77 -0.99 -10.81
C TYR A 72 -1.15 0.30 -11.35
N GLY A 73 -0.65 0.28 -12.59
CA GLY A 73 -0.18 1.48 -13.29
C GLY A 73 -1.35 2.40 -13.63
N TYR A 74 -1.57 3.43 -12.81
CA TYR A 74 -2.70 4.35 -12.97
C TYR A 74 -2.47 5.35 -14.09
N ARG A 75 -1.27 5.94 -14.12
CA ARG A 75 -0.78 6.77 -15.22
C ARG A 75 0.70 6.48 -15.39
N VAL A 76 1.04 5.62 -16.35
CA VAL A 76 2.42 5.17 -16.59
C VAL A 76 2.75 5.36 -18.07
N THR A 77 3.89 6.00 -18.36
CA THR A 77 4.40 6.11 -19.73
C THR A 77 5.48 5.05 -19.96
N GLY A 78 5.11 3.93 -20.58
CA GLY A 78 6.02 2.80 -20.81
C GLY A 78 5.90 1.75 -19.71
N THR A 79 7.03 1.41 -19.08
CA THR A 79 7.11 0.44 -17.99
C THR A 79 7.63 1.13 -16.75
N GLU A 80 6.98 0.86 -15.62
CA GLU A 80 7.39 1.39 -14.31
C GLU A 80 7.75 0.23 -13.38
N ASP A 81 8.90 0.33 -12.73
CA ASP A 81 9.36 -0.62 -11.73
C ASP A 81 9.00 -0.13 -10.32
N TYR A 82 8.79 -1.04 -9.38
CA TYR A 82 8.46 -0.65 -8.01
C TYR A 82 8.90 -1.66 -6.95
N THR A 83 8.93 -1.20 -5.70
CA THR A 83 9.16 -2.00 -4.50
C THR A 83 8.01 -1.83 -3.51
N ILE A 84 7.73 -2.87 -2.69
CA ILE A 84 6.68 -2.86 -1.66
C ILE A 84 6.93 -3.90 -0.56
#